data_AF-A0A3A3D9W0-F1
#
_entry.id   AF-A0A3A3D9W0-F1
#
_cell.length_a   1.000
_cell.length_b   1.000
_cell.length_c   1.000
_cell.angle_alpha   90.00
_cell.angle_beta   90.00
_cell.angle_gamma   90.00
#
_symmetry.space_group_name_H-M   'P 1'
#
loop_
_entity.id
_entity.type
_entity.pdbx_description
1 polymer ?
#
loop_
_entity_poly.entity_id
_entity_poly.type
_entity_poly.pdbx_seq_one_letter_code
_entity_poly.pdbx_strand_id
1 'polypeptide(L)' 'FIKRITGPMQGFKAFHSAQATLAGIETAHMIRMGQLRDNYLRPDQQFAALAA' A
#
# COMPACT_ATOMS: atom_id res chain seq x y z
N PHE A 1 -26.66 -16.29 -0.75
CA PHE A 1 -26.13 -14.91 -0.80
C PHE A 1 -25.01 -14.82 0.24
N ILE A 2 -23.74 -14.83 -0.18
CA ILE A 2 -22.62 -14.72 0.77
C ILE A 2 -22.47 -13.22 1.08
N LYS A 3 -22.74 -12.83 2.33
CA LYS A 3 -22.47 -11.45 2.78
C LYS A 3 -20.97 -11.27 2.92
N ARG A 4 -20.36 -10.43 2.08
CA ARG A 4 -18.98 -9.97 2.27
C ARG A 4 -18.96 -8.98 3.43
N ILE A 5 -18.10 -9.21 4.42
CA ILE A 5 -17.83 -8.23 5.48
C ILE A 5 -16.97 -7.13 4.84
N THR A 6 -17.58 -6.01 4.46
CA THR A 6 -16.87 -4.82 4.00
C THR A 6 -16.27 -4.13 5.21
N GLY A 7 -14.93 -4.09 5.32
CA GLY A 7 -14.25 -3.31 6.35
C GLY A 7 -14.62 -1.81 6.26
N PRO A 8 -14.39 -1.02 7.33
CA PRO A 8 -14.69 0.41 7.30
C PRO A 8 -13.97 1.08 6.14
N MET A 9 -14.72 1.68 5.21
CA MET A 9 -14.18 2.24 3.97
C MET A 9 -13.50 3.61 4.17
N GLN A 10 -13.32 4.09 5.41
CA GLN A 10 -12.58 5.33 5.77
C GLN A 10 -12.84 6.54 4.85
N GLY A 11 -14.07 6.71 4.34
CA GLY A 11 -14.44 7.80 3.43
C GLY A 11 -14.17 7.57 1.93
N PHE A 12 -13.59 6.42 1.55
CA PHE A 12 -13.37 6.06 0.15
C PHE A 12 -14.67 5.66 -0.56
N LYS A 13 -14.91 6.25 -1.74
CA LYS A 13 -16.08 5.95 -2.58
C LYS A 13 -16.00 4.60 -3.28
N ALA A 14 -14.80 4.03 -3.42
CA ALA A 14 -14.58 2.75 -4.08
C ALA A 14 -13.58 1.88 -3.31
N PHE A 15 -13.83 0.56 -3.30
CA PHE A 15 -13.00 -0.40 -2.56
C PHE A 15 -11.57 -0.47 -3.07
N HIS A 16 -11.38 -0.41 -4.40
CA HIS A 16 -10.04 -0.43 -4.98
C HIS A 16 -9.20 0.78 -4.54
N SER A 17 -9.82 1.95 -4.34
CA SER A 17 -9.12 3.15 -3.86
C SER A 17 -8.68 3.00 -2.40
N ALA A 18 -9.54 2.44 -1.55
CA ALA A 18 -9.19 2.15 -0.16
C ALA A 18 -8.04 1.13 -0.07
N GLN A 19 -8.12 0.06 -0.86
CA GLN A 19 -7.11 -0.99 -0.91
C GLN A 19 -5.77 -0.45 -1.43
N ALA A 20 -5.76 0.34 -2.51
CA ALA A 20 -4.54 0.95 -3.05
C ALA A 20 -3.89 1.91 -2.05
N THR A 21 -4.70 2.67 -1.30
CA THR A 21 -4.18 3.57 -0.26
C THR A 21 -3.53 2.80 0.89
N LEU A 22 -4.20 1.75 1.38
CA LEU A 22 -3.67 0.91 2.45
C LEU A 22 -2.35 0.23 2.03
N ALA A 23 -2.33 -0.36 0.83
CA ALA A 23 -1.13 -0.98 0.27
C ALA A 23 0.03 0.01 0.09
N GLY A 24 -0.26 1.25 -0.32
CA GLY A 24 0.73 2.33 -0.42
C GLY A 24 1.32 2.71 0.94
N ILE A 25 0.49 2.83 1.99
CA ILE A 25 0.95 3.14 3.35
C ILE A 25 1.85 2.02 3.89
N GLU A 26 1.44 0.76 3.71
CA GLU A 26 2.21 -0.41 4.12
C GLU A 26 3.56 -0.47 3.39
N THR A 27 3.56 -0.24 2.07
CA THR A 27 4.78 -0.22 1.25
C THR A 27 5.75 0.86 1.71
N ALA A 28 5.27 2.09 1.92
CA ALA A 28 6.10 3.19 2.44
C ALA A 28 6.67 2.87 3.83
N HIS A 29 5.89 2.21 4.68
CA HIS A 29 6.35 1.76 5.99
C HIS A 29 7.44 0.68 5.91
N MET A 30 7.27 -0.32 5.04
CA MET A 30 8.27 -1.37 4.81
C MET A 30 9.60 -0.80 4.30
N ILE A 31 9.54 0.16 3.37
CA ILE A 31 10.72 0.89 2.87
C ILE A 31 11.41 1.62 4.02
N ARG A 32 10.65 2.36 4.84
CA ARG A 32 11.20 3.08 6.01
C ARG A 32 11.90 2.15 7.00
N MET A 33 11.40 0.92 7.14
CA MET A 33 11.97 -0.10 8.03
C MET A 33 13.11 -0.91 7.38
N GLY A 34 13.45 -0.67 6.10
CA GLY A 34 14.51 -1.40 5.39
C GLY A 34 14.20 -2.89 5.19
N GLN A 35 12.92 -3.27 5.17
CA GLN A 35 12.49 -4.68 5.10
C GLN A 35 12.54 -5.26 3.67
N LEU A 36 12.81 -4.44 2.68
CA LEU A 36 12.88 -4.83 1.28
C LEU A 36 14.33 -5.19 0.90
N ARG A 37 14.49 -6.13 -0.04
CA ARG A 37 15.83 -6.66 -0.41
C ARG A 37 16.70 -5.65 -1.15
N ASP A 38 16.11 -4.67 -1.85
CA ASP A 38 16.81 -3.63 -2.62
C ASP A 38 17.04 -2.34 -1.81
N ASN A 39 17.81 -2.45 -0.72
CA ASN A 39 18.19 -1.31 0.13
C ASN A 39 19.23 -0.35 -0.51
N TYR A 40 19.62 -0.59 -1.77
CA TYR A 40 20.56 0.28 -2.50
C TYR A 40 19.88 1.48 -3.18
N LEU A 41 18.56 1.43 -3.33
CA LEU A 41 17.79 2.54 -3.90
C LEU A 41 17.38 3.51 -2.79
N ARG A 42 17.22 4.79 -3.15
CA ARG A 42 16.62 5.75 -2.24
C ARG A 42 15.14 5.38 -1.99
N PRO A 43 14.58 5.68 -0.81
CA PRO A 43 13.19 5.34 -0.48
C PRO A 43 12.15 5.78 -1.53
N ASP A 44 12.32 6.97 -2.11
CA ASP A 44 11.47 7.52 -3.16
C ASP A 44 11.52 6.69 -4.45
N GLN A 45 12.72 6.28 -4.85
CA GLN A 45 12.94 5.50 -6.07
C GLN A 45 12.44 4.08 -5.91
N GLN A 46 12.63 3.48 -4.73
CA GLN A 46 12.14 2.15 -4.40
C GLN A 46 10.60 2.13 -4.37
N PHE A 47 9.97 3.16 -3.81
CA PHE A 47 8.52 3.28 -3.81
C PHE A 47 7.97 3.41 -5.24
N ALA A 48 8.59 4.27 -6.06
CA ALA A 48 8.19 4.45 -7.46
C ALA A 48 8.36 3.17 -8.28
N ALA A 49 9.43 2.40 -8.06
CA ALA A 49 9.69 1.13 -8.73
C ALA A 49 8.64 0.04 -8.38
N LEU A 50 8.08 0.08 -7.17
CA LEU A 50 7.03 -0.86 -6.73
C LEU A 50 5.61 -0.43 -7.15
N ALA A 51 5.43 0.83 -7.51
CA ALA A 51 4.14 1.40 -7.92
C ALA A 51 3.87 1.30 -9.43
N ALA A 52 4.86 0.87 -10.22
CA ALA A 52 4.79 0.68 -11.67
C ALA A 52 4.13 -0.67 -12.05
#